data_AF-A0A0F9I579-F1
#
_entry.id   AF-A0A0F9I579-F1
#
_cell.length_a   1.000
_cell.length_b   1.000
_cell.length_c   1.000
_cell.angle_alpha   90.00
_cell.angle_beta   90.00
_cell.angle_gamma   90.00
#
_symmetry.space_group_name_H-M   'P 1'
#
loop_
_entity.id
_entity.type
_entity.pdbx_description
1 polymer ?
#
loop_
_entity_poly.entity_id
_entity_poly.type
_entity_poly.pdbx_seq_one_letter_code
_entity_poly.pdbx_strand_id
1 'polypeptide(L)'
;MKTRSKNKTIKEQITKNCEANCCPVETTMNIIGKRWTALIIRDLASGTKRYCELERLLDNISPKVLSQRLSELEQQQIVKREVIA
;
A
#
# COMPACT_ATOMS: atom_id res chain seq x y z
N MET A 1 -12.67 -20.28 -35.93
CA MET A 1 -13.49 -19.99 -34.73
C MET A 1 -12.54 -19.79 -33.56
N LYS A 2 -12.42 -18.57 -33.02
CA LYS A 2 -11.37 -18.18 -32.07
C LYS A 2 -11.73 -18.69 -30.66
N THR A 3 -10.79 -19.41 -30.05
CA THR A 3 -10.86 -20.03 -28.72
C THR A 3 -11.04 -18.96 -27.62
N ARG A 4 -12.12 -19.05 -26.83
CA ARG A 4 -12.39 -18.21 -25.66
C ARG A 4 -11.68 -18.82 -24.45
N SER A 5 -10.40 -18.45 -24.26
CA SER A 5 -9.63 -18.80 -23.07
C SER A 5 -10.34 -18.24 -21.83
N LYS A 6 -10.87 -19.14 -21.00
CA LYS A 6 -11.39 -18.82 -19.68
C LYS A 6 -10.19 -18.69 -18.74
N ASN A 7 -9.66 -17.47 -18.58
CA ASN A 7 -8.68 -17.17 -17.53
C ASN A 7 -9.37 -17.13 -16.17
N LYS A 8 -9.74 -18.33 -15.70
CA LYS A 8 -9.91 -18.65 -14.30
C LYS A 8 -8.50 -18.85 -13.73
N THR A 9 -8.34 -18.59 -12.43
CA THR A 9 -7.13 -18.84 -11.60
C THR A 9 -6.21 -17.63 -11.39
N ILE A 10 -6.58 -16.73 -10.47
CA ILE A 10 -5.73 -16.22 -9.36
C ILE A 10 -6.67 -15.81 -8.19
N LYS A 11 -7.44 -16.76 -7.68
CA LYS A 11 -8.14 -16.69 -6.38
C LYS A 11 -8.26 -18.15 -5.99
N GLU A 12 -7.32 -18.70 -5.21
CA GLU A 12 -7.54 -19.88 -4.33
C GLU A 12 -6.27 -20.48 -3.66
N GLN A 13 -5.20 -19.76 -3.28
CA GLN A 13 -4.04 -20.43 -2.60
C GLN A 13 -3.35 -19.65 -1.46
N ILE A 14 -4.05 -18.81 -0.68
CA ILE A 14 -3.49 -18.28 0.60
C ILE A 14 -4.54 -18.34 1.71
N THR A 15 -5.27 -19.45 1.79
CA THR A 15 -6.22 -19.68 2.88
C THR A 15 -5.92 -21.02 3.51
N LYS A 16 -4.84 -21.09 4.29
CA LYS A 16 -4.62 -22.20 5.21
C LYS A 16 -3.83 -21.75 6.45
N ASN A 17 -4.61 -21.68 7.54
CA ASN A 17 -4.25 -21.89 8.94
C ASN A 17 -3.73 -20.70 9.78
N CYS A 18 -4.66 -19.91 10.32
CA CYS A 18 -4.45 -19.11 11.53
C CYS A 18 -5.72 -19.20 12.41
N GLU A 19 -6.06 -20.39 12.89
CA GLU A 19 -7.01 -20.52 14.01
C GLU A 19 -6.29 -20.05 15.28
N ALA A 20 -6.89 -19.05 15.94
CA ALA A 20 -6.40 -18.30 17.10
C ALA A 20 -5.46 -17.10 16.78
N ASN A 21 -6.07 -15.91 16.83
CA ASN A 21 -5.48 -14.58 16.88
C ASN A 21 -4.87 -14.05 15.58
N CYS A 22 -5.31 -12.84 15.19
CA CYS A 22 -4.85 -12.06 14.05
C CYS A 22 -3.37 -12.31 13.75
N CYS A 23 -3.07 -13.01 12.65
CA CYS A 23 -1.70 -13.20 12.23
C CYS A 23 -1.10 -11.80 11.96
N PRO A 24 -0.06 -11.39 12.71
CA PRO A 24 0.51 -10.06 12.54
C PRO A 24 1.06 -9.89 11.12
N VAL A 25 1.58 -10.97 10.53
CA VAL A 25 2.09 -10.99 9.14
C VAL A 25 0.98 -10.71 8.13
N GLU A 26 -0.19 -11.32 8.28
CA GLU A 26 -1.34 -11.07 7.39
C GLU A 26 -1.81 -9.63 7.49
N THR A 27 -1.88 -9.10 8.71
CA THR A 27 -2.27 -7.72 8.97
C THR A 27 -1.29 -6.74 8.32
N THR A 28 0.02 -6.94 8.52
CA THR A 28 1.07 -6.14 7.89
C THR A 28 1.01 -6.24 6.36
N MET A 29 0.81 -7.44 5.81
CA MET A 29 0.71 -7.64 4.37
C MET A 29 -0.51 -6.92 3.78
N ASN A 30 -1.64 -6.89 4.48
CA ASN A 30 -2.83 -6.14 4.05
C ASN A 30 -2.60 -4.63 4.02
N ILE A 31 -1.68 -4.12 4.85
CA ILE A 31 -1.30 -2.70 4.88
C ILE A 31 -0.32 -2.41 3.75
N ILE A 32 0.83 -3.09 3.74
CA ILE A 32 1.96 -2.81 2.83
C ILE A 32 1.68 -3.27 1.40
N GLY A 33 0.88 -4.33 1.23
CA GLY A 33 0.50 -4.88 -0.07
C GLY A 33 -0.47 -4.02 -0.88
N LYS A 34 -1.01 -2.95 -0.29
CA LYS A 34 -1.80 -1.95 -1.02
C LYS A 34 -0.92 -1.20 -2.02
N ARG A 35 -1.48 -0.90 -3.20
CA ARG A 35 -0.78 -0.16 -4.25
C ARG A 35 -0.22 1.16 -3.69
N TRP A 36 1.04 1.44 -4.04
CA TRP A 36 1.83 2.61 -3.65
C TRP A 36 2.31 2.64 -2.19
N THR A 37 1.69 1.91 -1.26
CA THR A 37 2.04 1.96 0.16
C THR A 37 3.52 1.59 0.41
N ALA A 38 3.98 0.47 -0.16
CA ALA A 38 5.37 0.05 -0.03
C ALA A 38 6.38 1.07 -0.62
N LEU A 39 6.01 1.75 -1.71
CA LEU A 39 6.86 2.75 -2.36
C LEU A 39 6.93 4.03 -1.51
N ILE A 40 5.80 4.49 -0.98
CA ILE A 40 5.73 5.63 -0.06
C ILE A 40 6.61 5.35 1.16
N ILE A 41 6.49 4.17 1.77
CA ILE A 41 7.30 3.78 2.95
C ILE A 41 8.78 3.75 2.60
N ARG A 42 9.17 3.14 1.46
CA ARG A 42 10.56 3.11 0.99
C ARG A 42 11.13 4.53 0.86
N ASP A 43 10.39 5.43 0.24
CA ASP A 43 10.88 6.78 -0.02
C ASP A 43 10.97 7.59 1.27
N LEU A 44 10.04 7.42 2.21
CA LEU A 44 10.09 8.03 3.54
C LEU A 44 11.18 7.42 4.44
N ALA A 45 11.52 6.14 4.26
CA ALA A 45 12.62 5.50 4.97
C ALA A 45 13.99 6.10 4.61
N SER A 46 14.12 6.71 3.41
CA SER A 46 15.31 7.45 3.01
C SER A 46 15.44 8.83 3.68
N GLY A 47 14.37 9.33 4.29
CA GLY A 47 14.31 10.62 4.95
C GLY A 47 12.97 11.32 4.76
N THR A 48 12.78 12.41 5.50
CA THR A 48 11.57 13.26 5.41
C THR A 48 11.44 13.84 3.99
N LYS A 49 10.27 13.72 3.39
CA LYS A 49 9.97 14.28 2.06
C LYS A 49 8.71 15.12 2.08
N ARG A 50 8.68 16.15 1.25
CA ARG A 50 7.47 16.95 1.01
C ARG A 50 6.47 16.18 0.14
N TYR A 51 5.19 16.54 0.25
CA TYR A 51 4.12 15.96 -0.54
C TYR A 51 4.42 16.01 -2.06
N CYS A 52 4.84 17.17 -2.57
CA CYS A 52 5.14 17.33 -3.99
C CYS A 52 6.36 16.52 -4.45
N GLU A 53 7.29 16.20 -3.55
CA GLU A 53 8.43 15.33 -3.89
C GLU A 53 7.97 13.87 -4.00
N LEU A 54 7.14 13.40 -3.06
CA LEU A 54 6.55 12.06 -3.12
C LEU A 54 5.68 11.88 -4.37
N GLU A 55 4.89 12.89 -4.73
CA GLU A 55 4.07 12.87 -5.94
C GLU A 55 4.90 12.74 -7.21
N ARG A 56 6.07 13.38 -7.28
CA ARG A 56 7.01 13.29 -8.41
C ARG A 56 7.78 11.98 -8.45
N LEU A 57 8.09 11.39 -7.29
CA LEU A 57 8.81 10.10 -7.21
C LEU A 57 7.91 8.92 -7.57
N LEU A 58 6.60 9.07 -7.36
CA LEU A 58 5.60 8.04 -7.61
C LEU A 58 4.89 8.32 -8.93
N ASP A 59 5.60 8.15 -10.04
CA ASP A 59 5.06 8.36 -11.39
C ASP A 59 3.72 7.61 -11.58
N ASN A 60 2.69 8.33 -12.03
CA ASN A 60 1.32 7.85 -12.26
C ASN A 60 0.44 7.64 -11.02
N ILE A 61 0.82 8.14 -9.83
CA ILE A 61 -0.11 8.21 -8.71
C ILE A 61 -1.05 9.40 -8.87
N SER A 62 -2.35 9.20 -8.64
CA SER A 62 -3.30 10.30 -8.56
C SER A 62 -3.11 11.04 -7.21
N PRO A 63 -3.16 12.38 -7.18
CA PRO A 63 -3.04 13.16 -5.93
C PRO A 63 -4.03 12.70 -4.85
N LYS A 64 -5.25 12.34 -5.26
CA LYS A 64 -6.29 11.82 -4.35
C LYS A 64 -5.87 10.50 -3.71
N VAL A 65 -5.28 9.60 -4.50
CA VAL A 65 -4.82 8.29 -4.00
C VAL A 65 -3.62 8.47 -3.07
N LEU A 66 -2.66 9.33 -3.43
CA LEU A 66 -1.51 9.63 -2.58
C LEU A 66 -1.96 10.18 -1.22
N SER A 67 -2.85 11.18 -1.22
CA SER A 67 -3.40 11.77 0.00
C SER A 67 -4.13 10.72 0.86
N GLN A 68 -4.97 9.90 0.24
CA GLN A 68 -5.68 8.83 0.95
C GLN A 68 -4.71 7.82 1.57
N ARG A 69 -3.68 7.39 0.85
CA ARG A 69 -2.67 6.45 1.36
C ARG A 69 -1.87 7.05 2.51
N LEU A 70 -1.48 8.32 2.42
CA LEU A 70 -0.78 9.01 3.50
C LEU A 70 -1.66 9.13 4.76
N SER A 71 -2.94 9.45 4.62
CA SER A 71 -3.87 9.45 5.76
C SER A 71 -4.09 8.07 6.37
N GLU A 72 -4.19 7.01 5.56
CA GLU A 72 -4.26 5.63 6.08
C GLU A 72 -2.99 5.24 6.86
N LEU A 73 -1.82 5.63 6.36
CA LEU A 73 -0.54 5.40 7.03
C LEU A 73 -0.37 6.22 8.31
N GLU A 74 -0.89 7.44 8.33
CA GLU A 74 -0.92 8.30 9.51
C GLU A 74 -1.85 7.74 10.60
N GLN A 75 -3.04 7.25 10.22
CA GLN A 75 -3.98 6.60 11.14
C GLN A 75 -3.39 5.35 11.80
N GLN A 76 -2.54 4.64 11.08
CA GLN A 76 -1.82 3.47 11.60
C GLN A 76 -0.53 3.83 12.33
N GLN A 77 -0.25 5.13 12.49
CA GLN A 77 0.97 5.66 13.12
C GLN A 77 2.28 5.22 12.45
N ILE A 78 2.22 4.84 11.17
CA ILE A 78 3.40 4.42 10.37
C ILE A 78 4.13 5.65 9.82
N VAL A 79 3.38 6.71 9.48
CA VAL A 79 3.92 7.96 8.95
C VAL A 79 3.48 9.13 9.83
N LYS A 80 4.38 10.07 10.08
CA LYS A 80 4.07 11.33 10.75
C LYS A 80 4.01 12.45 9.73
N ARG A 81 2.90 13.19 9.70
CA ARG A 81 2.77 14.42 8.92
C ARG A 81 3.07 15.62 9.81
N GLU A 82 3.91 16.52 9.32
CA GLU A 82 4.18 17.81 9.97
C GLU A 82 3.77 18.93 9.02
N VAL A 83 2.98 19.88 9.53
CA VAL A 83 2.61 21.10 8.78
C VAL A 83 3.52 22.21 9.30
N ILE A 84 4.45 22.63 8.45
CA ILE A 84 5.37 23.72 8.73
C ILE A 84 4.69 25.00 8.25
N ALA A 85 4.51 25.97 9.17
CA ALA A 85 3.92 27.28 8.92
C ALA A 85 4.96 28.27 8.37
#